data_AF-A0A539D3S2-F1
#
_entry.id   AF-A0A539D3S2-F1
#
_cell.length_a   1.000
_cell.length_b   1.000
_cell.length_c   1.000
_cell.angle_alpha   90.00
_cell.angle_beta   90.00
_cell.angle_gamma   90.00
#
_symmetry.space_group_name_H-M   'P 1'
#
loop_
_entity.id
_entity.type
_entity.pdbx_description
1 polymer ?
#
loop_
_entity_poly.entity_id
_entity_poly.type
_entity_poly.pdbx_seq_one_letter_code
_entity_poly.pdbx_strand_id
1 'polypeptide(L)' 'VEVMYTVLGFTEAWGGQRGGFEATTSINRKDFNVNWNKVLDNGGLVVSDKVDITIALETVKAKPEEAKPAGK' A
#
# COMPACT_ATOMS: atom_id res chain seq x y z
N VAL A 1 12.20 1.36 -4.07
CA VAL A 1 10.83 1.67 -4.55
C VAL A 1 10.44 3.00 -3.95
N GLU A 2 10.08 3.96 -4.78
CA GLU A 2 9.60 5.28 -4.35
C GLU A 2 8.07 5.27 -4.36
N VAL A 3 7.44 5.80 -3.31
CA VAL A 3 5.98 5.84 -3.16
C VAL A 3 5.53 7.28 -3.16
N MET A 4 4.79 7.67 -4.20
CA MET A 4 4.13 8.98 -4.26
C MET A 4 2.85 8.89 -3.44
N TYR A 5 2.52 9.93 -2.67
CA TYR A 5 1.30 9.94 -1.87
C TYR A 5 0.64 11.31 -1.84
N THR A 6 -0.67 11.29 -1.65
CA THR A 6 -1.54 12.45 -1.48
C THR A 6 -2.31 12.30 -0.17
N VAL A 7 -2.32 13.36 0.64
CA VAL A 7 -3.20 13.44 1.80
C VAL A 7 -4.57 13.91 1.31
N LEU A 8 -5.58 13.06 1.43
CA LEU A 8 -6.94 13.38 0.98
C LEU A 8 -7.68 14.25 2.00
N GLY A 9 -7.38 14.08 3.29
CA GLY A 9 -7.90 14.93 4.35
C GLY A 9 -8.02 14.23 5.69
N PHE A 10 -8.53 14.98 6.67
CA PHE A 10 -8.77 14.49 8.02
C PHE A 10 -10.21 14.83 8.44
N THR A 11 -10.83 13.93 9.20
CA THR A 11 -12.19 14.13 9.73
C THR A 11 -12.32 13.53 11.11
N GLU A 12 -13.29 14.01 11.89
CA GLU A 12 -13.71 13.37 13.13
C GLU A 12 -15.00 12.60 12.85
N ALA A 13 -14.98 11.28 13.00
CA ALA A 13 -16.16 10.47 12.77
C ALA A 13 -16.17 9.24 13.67
N TRP A 14 -17.36 8.88 14.17
CA TRP A 14 -17.57 7.74 15.08
C TRP A 14 -16.71 7.81 16.36
N GLY A 15 -16.47 9.02 16.88
CA GLY A 15 -15.75 9.24 18.14
C GLY A 15 -14.24 9.06 18.07
N GLY A 16 -13.64 9.28 16.89
CA GLY A 16 -12.19 9.39 16.73
C GLY A 16 -11.76 10.15 15.48
N GLN A 17 -10.52 10.65 15.52
CA GLN A 17 -9.86 11.29 14.37
C GLN A 17 -9.53 10.25 13.32
N ARG A 18 -9.79 10.60 12.05
CA ARG A 18 -9.51 9.78 10.88
C ARG A 18 -8.72 10.54 9.84
N GLY A 19 -7.87 9.83 9.10
CA GLY A 19 -7.09 10.38 8.00
C GLY A 19 -7.25 9.55 6.73
N GLY A 20 -7.49 10.21 5.62
CA GLY A 20 -7.55 9.60 4.29
C GLY A 20 -6.27 9.89 3.50
N PHE A 21 -5.72 8.86 2.86
CA PHE A 21 -4.52 8.98 2.03
C PHE A 21 -4.65 8.12 0.79
N GLU A 22 -4.04 8.58 -0.30
CA GLU A 22 -3.84 7.81 -1.51
C GLU A 22 -2.34 7.71 -1.78
N ALA A 23 -1.87 6.54 -2.19
CA ALA A 23 -0.48 6.34 -2.58
C ALA A 23 -0.38 5.52 -3.86
N THR A 24 0.60 5.87 -4.69
CA THR A 24 0.89 5.16 -5.93
C THR A 24 2.38 4.85 -6.03
N THR A 25 2.70 3.70 -6.61
CA THR A 25 4.08 3.33 -6.93
C THR A 25 4.11 2.34 -8.09
N SER A 26 5.28 2.21 -8.71
CA SER A 26 5.54 1.18 -9.70
C SER A 26 6.73 0.33 -9.24
N ILE A 27 6.60 -0.98 -9.37
CA ILE A 27 7.66 -1.94 -9.07
C ILE A 27 7.97 -2.82 -10.27
N ASN A 28 9.15 -3.44 -10.29
CA ASN A 28 9.42 -4.58 -11.16
C ASN A 28 9.15 -5.88 -10.37
N ARG A 29 8.23 -6.71 -10.85
CA ARG A 29 7.85 -7.97 -10.18
C ARG A 29 9.02 -8.96 -10.02
N LYS A 30 10.02 -8.88 -10.91
CA LYS A 30 11.19 -9.75 -10.89
C LYS A 30 12.10 -9.47 -9.70
N ASP A 31 12.12 -8.24 -9.20
CA ASP A 31 12.84 -7.85 -7.97
C ASP A 31 12.29 -8.59 -6.73
N PHE A 32 11.04 -9.05 -6.81
CA PHE A 32 10.33 -9.81 -5.79
C PHE A 32 10.26 -11.31 -6.12
N ASN A 33 11.13 -11.79 -6.99
CA ASN A 33 11.23 -13.19 -7.44
C ASN A 33 9.96 -13.73 -8.14
N VAL A 34 9.06 -12.86 -8.58
CA VAL A 34 7.89 -13.24 -9.38
C VAL A 34 8.33 -13.28 -10.85
N ASN A 35 8.84 -14.42 -11.29
CA ASN A 35 9.51 -14.57 -12.59
C ASN A 35 8.74 -15.37 -13.64
N TRP A 36 7.57 -15.93 -13.30
CA TRP A 36 6.78 -16.71 -14.26
C TRP A 36 6.38 -15.83 -15.46
N ASN A 37 6.51 -16.36 -16.67
CA ASN A 37 6.01 -15.73 -17.89
C ASN A 37 5.85 -16.80 -18.97
N LYS A 38 4.96 -16.54 -19.94
CA LYS A 38 4.88 -17.31 -21.17
C LYS A 38 5.24 -16.36 -22.32
N VAL A 39 5.98 -16.85 -23.29
CA VAL A 39 6.29 -16.11 -24.52
C VAL A 39 5.15 -16.37 -25.51
N LEU A 40 4.62 -15.31 -26.12
CA LEU A 40 3.65 -15.38 -27.20
C LEU A 40 4.34 -15.84 -28.49
N ASP A 41 3.60 -16.44 -29.41
CA ASP A 41 4.13 -16.93 -30.70
C ASP A 41 4.79 -15.81 -31.53
N ASN A 42 4.40 -14.56 -31.29
CA ASN A 42 4.95 -13.36 -31.93
C ASN A 42 6.15 -12.75 -31.18
N GLY A 43 6.69 -13.42 -30.16
CA GLY A 43 7.87 -12.97 -29.40
C GLY A 43 7.60 -11.98 -28.25
N GLY A 44 6.33 -11.64 -27.98
CA GLY A 44 5.94 -10.79 -26.85
C GLY A 44 5.85 -11.53 -25.52
N LEU A 45 5.99 -10.82 -24.40
CA LEU A 45 5.71 -11.35 -23.07
C LEU A 45 4.20 -11.31 -22.79
N VAL A 46 3.67 -12.37 -22.17
CA VAL A 46 2.25 -12.39 -21.74
C VAL A 46 2.00 -11.45 -20.57
N VAL A 47 2.98 -11.29 -19.68
CA VAL A 47 2.86 -10.46 -18.48
C VAL A 47 3.99 -9.44 -18.40
N SER A 48 3.61 -8.17 -18.22
CA SER A 48 4.52 -7.05 -17.98
C SER A 48 5.39 -7.29 -16.74
N ASP A 49 6.63 -6.78 -16.77
CA ASP A 49 7.50 -6.74 -15.61
C ASP A 49 7.11 -5.62 -14.64
N LYS A 50 6.61 -4.50 -15.19
CA LYS A 50 6.11 -3.35 -14.42
C LYS A 50 4.76 -3.69 -13.80
N VAL A 51 4.65 -3.47 -12.49
CA VAL A 51 3.42 -3.56 -11.70
C VAL A 51 3.14 -2.18 -11.13
N ASP A 52 1.99 -1.63 -11.50
CA ASP A 52 1.49 -0.38 -10.93
C ASP A 52 0.60 -0.70 -9.72
N ILE A 53 0.86 -0.02 -8.60
CA ILE A 53 0.20 -0.25 -7.32
C ILE A 53 -0.47 1.06 -6.90
N THR A 54 -1.77 0.97 -6.60
CA THR A 54 -2.55 2.06 -6.01
C THR A 54 -3.08 1.61 -4.65
N ILE A 55 -2.86 2.44 -3.64
CA ILE A 55 -3.29 2.21 -2.27
C ILE A 55 -4.22 3.36 -1.89
N ALA A 56 -5.48 3.04 -1.62
CA ALA A 56 -6.42 3.94 -0.96
C ALA A 56 -6.55 3.50 0.50
N LEU A 57 -6.26 4.39 1.44
CA LEU A 57 -6.22 4.06 2.86
C LEU A 57 -6.98 5.06 3.71
N GLU A 58 -7.64 4.53 4.73
CA GLU A 58 -8.26 5.30 5.82
C GLU A 58 -7.66 4.81 7.14
N THR A 59 -7.18 5.74 7.97
CA THR A 59 -6.69 5.43 9.31
C THR A 59 -7.60 5.98 10.38
N VAL A 60 -7.59 5.34 11.55
CA VAL A 60 -8.15 5.88 12.78
C VAL A 60 -6.99 6.16 13.73
N LYS A 61 -6.98 7.36 14.32
CA LYS A 61 -5.98 7.72 15.33
C LYS A 61 -6.08 6.76 16.51
N ALA A 62 -4.99 6.09 16.82
CA ALA A 62 -4.91 5.24 17.99
C ALA A 62 -5.21 6.07 19.25
N LYS A 63 -6.09 5.54 20.12
CA LYS A 63 -6.19 6.04 21.48
C LYS A 63 -4.85 5.72 22.17
N PRO A 64 -4.31 6.59 23.03
CA PRO A 64 -3.17 6.25 23.85
C PRO A 64 -3.53 4.97 24.61
N GLU A 65 -2.85 3.87 24.33
CA GLU A 65 -3.00 2.65 25.11
C GLU A 65 -2.51 2.99 26.52
N GLU A 66 -3.42 2.96 27.50
CA GLU A 66 -3.01 2.95 28.90
C GLU A 66 -2.03 1.80 29.03
N ALA A 67 -0.76 2.11 29.31
CA ALA A 67 0.30 1.13 29.46
C ALA A 67 -0.19 0.06 30.43
N LYS A 68 -0.57 -1.12 29.90
CA LYS A 68 -0.96 -2.26 30.72
C LYS A 68 0.21 -2.45 31.69
N PRO A 69 0.01 -2.30 33.02
CA PRO A 69 1.11 -2.41 33.95
C PRO A 69 1.72 -3.78 33.71
N ALA A 70 2.99 -3.80 33.30
CA ALA A 70 3.75 -5.02 33.17
C ALA A 70 3.57 -5.78 34.49
N GLY A 71 2.91 -6.94 34.41
CA GLY A 71 2.63 -7.75 35.58
C GLY A 71 3.93 -8.01 36.34
N LYS A 72 3.87 -7.86 37.66
CA LYS A 72 4.96 -8.26 38.56
C LYS A 72 5.26 -9.74 38.41
#